data_AF-A0A957DFB3-F1
#
_entry.id   AF-A0A957DFB3-F1
#
_cell.length_a   1.000
_cell.length_b   1.000
_cell.length_c   1.000
_cell.angle_alpha   90.00
_cell.angle_beta   90.00
_cell.angle_gamma   90.00
#
_symmetry.space_group_name_H-M   'P 1'
#
loop_
_entity.id
_entity.type
_entity.pdbx_description
1 polymer ?
#
loop_
_entity_poly.entity_id
_entity_poly.type
_entity_poly.pdbx_seq_one_letter_code
_entity_poly.pdbx_strand_id
1 'polypeptide(L)' 'MNNNAFATNFCPVCGHANRKQAQFCGGCGRPLARKRAWWWVAGLIVPAFLLFLLWFQTQSPPDAPPLTPTT' A
#
# COMPACT_ATOMS: atom_id res chain seq x y z
N MET A 1 -37.98 11.66 2.36
CA MET A 1 -37.45 10.80 1.27
C MET A 1 -35.98 10.48 1.57
N ASN A 2 -35.56 9.22 1.46
CA ASN A 2 -34.18 8.82 1.75
C ASN A 2 -33.27 9.11 0.54
N ASN A 3 -32.27 9.97 0.73
CA ASN A 3 -31.32 10.32 -0.33
C ASN A 3 -30.19 9.29 -0.43
N ASN A 4 -30.57 8.03 -0.66
CA ASN A 4 -29.62 6.99 -1.05
C ASN A 4 -29.24 7.24 -2.51
N ALA A 5 -28.44 8.28 -2.74
CA ALA A 5 -27.79 8.51 -4.01
C ALA A 5 -27.05 7.23 -4.38
N PHE A 6 -27.58 6.50 -5.37
CA PHE A 6 -26.89 5.48 -6.12
C PHE A 6 -25.65 6.15 -6.72
N ALA A 7 -24.58 6.31 -5.93
CA ALA A 7 -23.41 7.04 -6.42
C ALA A 7 -22.90 6.30 -7.65
N THR A 8 -23.11 6.88 -8.82
CA THR A 8 -22.69 6.33 -10.09
C THR A 8 -21.21 6.64 -10.23
N ASN A 9 -20.42 5.60 -10.50
CA ASN A 9 -19.02 5.79 -10.83
C ASN A 9 -18.93 6.08 -12.32
N PHE A 10 -18.78 7.34 -12.67
CA PHE A 10 -18.54 7.74 -14.05
C PHE A 10 -17.15 7.26 -14.48
N CYS A 11 -17.07 6.71 -15.70
CA CYS A 11 -15.80 6.32 -16.27
C CYS A 11 -14.96 7.58 -16.55
N PRO A 12 -13.71 7.67 -16.04
CA PRO A 12 -12.87 8.83 -16.29
C PRO A 12 -12.38 8.93 -17.74
N VAL A 13 -12.61 7.89 -18.55
CA VAL A 13 -12.16 7.85 -19.96
C VAL A 13 -13.30 8.19 -20.92
N CYS A 14 -14.50 7.62 -20.71
CA CYS A 14 -15.61 7.81 -21.65
C CYS A 14 -16.85 8.47 -21.05
N GLY A 15 -16.84 8.81 -19.75
CA GLY A 15 -17.98 9.44 -19.08
C GLY A 15 -19.19 8.52 -18.85
N HIS A 16 -19.13 7.23 -19.20
CA HIS A 16 -20.25 6.31 -18.99
C HIS A 16 -20.52 6.09 -17.49
N ALA A 17 -21.79 6.11 -17.10
CA ALA A 17 -22.21 5.84 -15.73
C ALA A 17 -22.12 4.33 -15.43
N ASN A 18 -21.29 3.94 -14.47
CA ASN A 18 -21.16 2.55 -14.06
C ASN A 18 -21.71 2.33 -12.65
N ARG A 19 -22.14 1.10 -12.38
CA ARG A 19 -22.49 0.66 -11.02
C ARG A 19 -21.27 0.83 -10.11
N LYS A 20 -21.47 1.20 -8.83
CA LYS A 20 -20.37 1.36 -7.85
C LYS A 20 -19.39 0.18 -7.82
N GLN A 21 -19.95 -1.02 -8.00
CA GLN A 21 -19.22 -2.27 -7.93
C GLN A 21 -18.76 -2.79 -9.30
N ALA A 22 -18.87 -2.01 -10.37
CA ALA A 22 -18.28 -2.38 -11.64
C ALA A 22 -16.74 -2.45 -11.51
N GLN A 23 -16.14 -3.49 -12.08
CA GLN A 23 -14.68 -3.63 -12.19
C GLN A 23 -14.16 -3.07 -13.52
N PHE A 24 -15.00 -3.12 -14.54
CA PHE A 24 -14.76 -2.60 -15.88
C PHE A 24 -15.90 -1.68 -16.30
N CYS A 25 -15.62 -0.75 -17.20
CA CYS A 25 -16.63 0.14 -17.74
C CYS A 25 -17.52 -0.59 -18.76
N GLY A 26 -18.84 -0.53 -18.59
CA GLY A 26 -19.80 -1.11 -19.54
C GLY A 26 -19.86 -0.41 -20.90
N GLY A 27 -19.38 0.84 -20.98
CA GLY A 27 -19.35 1.61 -22.24
C GLY A 27 -18.07 1.44 -23.06
N CYS A 28 -16.90 1.41 -22.42
CA CYS A 28 -15.60 1.37 -23.12
C CYS A 28 -14.70 0.18 -22.75
N GLY A 29 -15.11 -0.69 -21.83
CA GLY A 29 -14.36 -1.89 -21.43
C GLY A 29 -13.16 -1.66 -20.50
N ARG A 30 -12.74 -0.41 -20.27
CA ARG A 30 -11.56 -0.11 -19.44
C ARG A 30 -11.76 -0.44 -17.96
N PRO A 31 -10.70 -0.85 -17.23
CA PRO A 31 -10.80 -1.13 -15.80
C PRO A 31 -11.10 0.14 -14.99
N LEU A 32 -12.01 0.04 -14.03
CA LEU A 32 -12.31 1.08 -13.05
C LEU A 32 -11.41 0.85 -11.83
N ALA A 33 -10.40 1.71 -11.65
CA ALA A 33 -9.46 1.62 -10.54
C ALA A 33 -10.20 1.74 -9.19
N ARG A 34 -10.46 0.60 -8.54
CA ARG A 34 -11.04 0.59 -7.19
C ARG A 34 -9.91 0.75 -6.19
N LYS A 35 -9.95 1.79 -5.37
CA LYS A 35 -9.04 1.94 -4.22
C LYS A 35 -9.32 0.80 -3.24
N ARG A 36 -8.61 -0.32 -3.36
CA ARG A 36 -8.54 -1.32 -2.29
C ARG A 36 -7.59 -0.74 -1.24
N ALA A 37 -8.07 -0.73 0.00
CA ALA A 37 -7.43 -0.16 1.16
C ALA A 37 -6.02 -0.75 1.36
N TRP A 38 -5.03 -0.11 0.75
CA TRP A 38 -3.61 -0.31 1.02
C TRP A 38 -3.22 0.14 2.44
N TRP A 39 -4.15 0.78 3.16
CA TRP A 39 -3.97 1.24 4.53
C TRP A 39 -3.91 0.13 5.59
N TRP A 40 -4.50 -1.05 5.35
CA TRP A 40 -4.33 -2.17 6.28
C TRP A 40 -2.97 -2.87 6.12
N VAL A 41 -2.39 -2.85 4.92
CA VAL A 41 -1.04 -3.40 4.67
C VAL A 41 0.04 -2.49 5.26
N ALA A 42 -0.15 -1.18 5.22
CA ALA A 42 0.75 -0.20 5.84
C ALA A 42 0.80 -0.32 7.39
N GLY A 43 -0.30 -0.75 8.03
CA GLY A 43 -0.41 -0.80 9.50
C GLY A 43 0.41 -1.91 10.19
N LEU A 44 0.76 -2.99 9.48
CA LEU A 44 1.55 -4.10 10.05
C LEU A 44 3.05 -4.00 9.74
N ILE A 45 3.40 -3.43 8.58
CA ILE A 45 4.80 -3.33 8.13
C ILE A 45 5.58 -2.34 8.99
N VAL A 46 4.99 -1.20 9.35
CA VAL A 46 5.67 -0.16 10.14
C VAL A 46 6.09 -0.64 11.55
N PRO A 47 5.20 -1.22 12.39
CA PRO A 47 5.60 -1.72 13.70
C PRO A 47 6.56 -2.91 13.63
N ALA A 48 6.39 -3.82 12.65
CA ALA A 48 7.32 -4.92 12.44
C ALA A 48 8.72 -4.44 12.03
N PHE A 49 8.79 -3.42 11.16
CA PHE A 49 10.05 -2.81 10.72
C PHE A 49 10.75 -2.04 11.85
N LEU A 50 10.01 -1.31 12.69
CA LEU A 50 10.57 -0.65 13.88
C LEU A 50 11.11 -1.66 14.90
N LEU A 51 10.38 -2.76 15.17
CA LEU A 51 10.89 -3.82 16.04
C LEU A 51 12.14 -4.50 15.45
N PHE A 52 12.18 -4.70 14.13
CA PHE A 52 13.36 -5.24 13.45
C PHE A 52 14.56 -4.31 13.54
N LEU A 53 14.39 -3.00 13.33
CA LEU A 53 15.47 -2.01 13.46
C LEU A 53 15.99 -1.88 14.90
N LEU A 54 15.09 -1.88 15.89
CA LEU A 54 15.47 -1.85 17.30
C LEU A 54 16.26 -3.11 17.69
N TRP A 55 15.85 -4.27 17.18
CA TRP A 55 16.60 -5.51 17.40
C TRP A 55 17.96 -5.49 16.68
N PHE A 56 18.04 -4.97 15.45
CA PHE A 56 19.28 -4.90 14.69
C PHE A 56 20.33 -3.98 15.34
N GLN A 57 19.92 -2.87 15.97
CA GLN A 57 20.85 -1.97 16.69
C GLN A 57 21.51 -2.60 17.91
N THR A 58 20.97 -3.71 18.44
CA THR A 58 21.56 -4.41 19.59
C THR A 58 22.61 -5.46 19.19
N GLN A 59 22.74 -5.76 17.90
CA GLN A 59 23.82 -6.59 17.37
C GLN A 59 25.00 -5.70 16.99
N SER A 60 25.70 -5.20 18.00
CA SER A 60 27.07 -4.73 17.82
C SER A 60 27.88 -5.84 17.14
N PRO A 61 28.61 -5.55 16.05
CA PRO A 61 29.45 -6.56 15.41
C PRO A 61 30.44 -7.14 16.44
N PRO A 62 30.64 -8.47 16.49
CA PRO A 62 31.66 -9.05 17.36
C PRO A 62 33.01 -8.44 16.97
N ASP A 63 33.73 -8.00 18.01
CA ASP A 63 34.93 -7.17 17.95
C ASP A 63 35.76 -7.40 16.69
N ALA A 64 35.92 -6.35 15.89
CA ALA A 64 36.87 -6.36 14.80
C ALA A 64 38.23 -6.83 15.35
N PRO A 65 38.90 -7.79 14.68
CA PRO A 65 40.18 -8.29 15.17
C PRO A 65 41.13 -7.10 15.37
N PRO A 66 41.93 -7.10 16.45
CA PRO A 66 42.84 -6.00 16.73
C PRO A 66 43.73 -5.79 15.51
N LEU A 67 43.69 -4.59 14.94
CA LEU A 67 44.55 -4.20 13.83
C LEU A 67 46.00 -4.34 14.34
N THR A 68 46.70 -5.35 13.86
CA THR A 68 48.12 -5.51 14.14
C THR A 68 48.88 -4.39 13.41
N PRO A 69 49.82 -3.71 14.08
CA PRO A 69 50.66 -2.73 13.41
C PRO A 69 51.46 -3.44 12.32
N THR A 70 51.29 -3.00 11.08
CA THR A 70 52.15 -3.44 9.97
C THR A 70 53.46 -2.65 10.08
N THR A 71 54.56 -3.38 10.21
CA THR A 71 55.94 -2.89 10.38
C THR A 71 56.41 -2.03 9.22
#